data_AF-A0A961V6A7-F1
#
_entry.id   AF-A0A961V6A7-F1
#
_cell.length_a   1.000
_cell.length_b   1.000
_cell.length_c   1.000
_cell.angle_alpha   90.00
_cell.angle_beta   90.00
_cell.angle_gamma   90.00
#
_symmetry.space_group_name_H-M   'P 1'
#
loop_
_entity.id
_entity.type
_entity.pdbx_description
1 polymer ?
#
loop_
_entity_poly.entity_id
_entity_poly.type
_entity_poly.pdbx_seq_one_letter_code
_entity_poly.pdbx_strand_id
1 'polypeptide(L)'
;QQIVDFPAPDTTARRILWEKLLPAAAPRDESLDTDELAAAVRLSGGAIHNAAFFAAVIARDRDEPIGPRHIARAVWAELNKDNRQVRRSELGPLAVHLEDAP
;
A
#
# COMPACT_ATOMS: atom_id res chain seq x y z
N GLN A 1 -14.00 -33.93 1.61
CA GLN A 1 -12.94 -32.93 1.39
C GLN A 1 -13.61 -31.57 1.37
N GLN A 2 -13.32 -30.66 2.32
CA GLN A 2 -13.83 -29.29 2.26
C GLN A 2 -12.78 -28.40 1.61
N ILE A 3 -13.20 -27.62 0.63
CA ILE A 3 -12.40 -26.54 0.02
C ILE A 3 -12.74 -25.27 0.81
N VAL A 4 -11.72 -24.56 1.26
CA VAL A 4 -11.86 -23.24 1.90
C VAL A 4 -11.43 -22.20 0.89
N ASP A 5 -12.38 -21.38 0.44
CA ASP A 5 -12.11 -20.31 -0.51
C ASP A 5 -11.57 -19.07 0.21
N PHE A 6 -10.48 -18.51 -0.33
CA PHE A 6 -9.89 -17.25 0.10
C PHE A 6 -10.07 -16.22 -1.02
N PRO A 7 -11.23 -15.55 -1.10
CA PRO A 7 -11.46 -14.55 -2.14
C PRO A 7 -10.53 -13.36 -1.96
N ALA A 8 -10.35 -12.59 -3.04
CA ALA A 8 -9.66 -11.31 -2.96
C ALA A 8 -10.39 -10.38 -1.96
N PRO A 9 -9.66 -9.62 -1.13
CA PRO A 9 -10.28 -8.77 -0.13
C PRO A 9 -11.09 -7.65 -0.80
N ASP A 10 -12.31 -7.42 -0.31
CA ASP A 10 -13.10 -6.24 -0.65
C ASP A 10 -12.51 -4.96 -0.02
N THR A 11 -13.11 -3.81 -0.27
CA THR A 11 -12.60 -2.52 0.24
C THR A 11 -12.53 -2.50 1.77
N THR A 12 -13.54 -3.03 2.46
CA THR A 12 -13.56 -3.08 3.93
C THR A 12 -12.44 -3.97 4.47
N ALA A 13 -12.24 -5.14 3.88
CA ALA A 13 -11.17 -6.06 4.23
C ALA A 13 -9.79 -5.42 3.95
N ARG A 14 -9.61 -4.71 2.83
CA ARG A 14 -8.36 -3.99 2.53
C ARG A 14 -8.07 -2.90 3.55
N ARG A 15 -9.08 -2.16 4.01
CA ARG A 15 -8.90 -1.16 5.10
C ARG A 15 -8.36 -1.81 6.37
N ILE A 16 -9.02 -2.88 6.81
CA ILE A 16 -8.60 -3.64 8.01
C ILE A 16 -7.18 -4.18 7.84
N LEU A 17 -6.84 -4.67 6.64
CA LEU A 17 -5.49 -5.12 6.33
C LEU A 17 -4.48 -3.97 6.44
N TRP A 18 -4.75 -2.79 5.88
CA TRP A 18 -3.87 -1.63 6.03
C TRP A 18 -3.67 -1.23 7.48
N GLU A 19 -4.74 -1.14 8.28
CA GLU A 19 -4.65 -0.79 9.70
C GLU A 19 -3.76 -1.76 10.50
N LYS A 20 -3.90 -3.06 10.21
CA LYS A 20 -3.18 -4.14 10.90
C LYS A 20 -1.75 -4.32 10.43
N LEU A 21 -1.48 -4.11 9.14
CA LEU A 21 -0.19 -4.44 8.52
C LEU A 21 0.76 -3.24 8.47
N LEU A 22 0.25 -2.01 8.62
CA LEU A 22 1.11 -0.86 8.92
C LEU A 22 1.76 -1.08 10.30
N PRO A 23 3.10 -1.07 10.41
CA PRO A 23 3.76 -1.37 11.68
C PRO A 23 3.30 -0.43 12.81
N ALA A 24 2.79 -0.99 13.91
CA ALA A 24 2.23 -0.19 15.01
C ALA A 24 3.28 0.67 15.74
N ALA A 25 4.55 0.25 15.72
CA ALA A 25 5.66 0.99 16.33
C ALA A 25 6.25 2.08 15.41
N ALA A 26 5.88 2.11 14.13
CA ALA A 26 6.36 3.12 13.21
C ALA A 26 5.47 4.37 13.28
N PRO A 27 6.04 5.58 13.41
CA PRO A 27 5.28 6.82 13.34
C PRO A 27 4.49 6.89 12.02
N ARG A 28 3.25 7.37 12.08
CA ARG A 28 2.38 7.57 10.91
C ARG A 28 2.09 9.05 10.79
N ASP A 29 2.12 9.55 9.56
CA ASP A 29 1.69 10.91 9.24
C ASP A 29 0.18 11.03 9.45
N GLU A 30 -0.29 12.17 9.96
CA GLU A 30 -1.71 12.43 10.22
C GLU A 30 -2.55 12.47 8.94
N SER A 31 -1.92 12.73 7.79
CA SER A 31 -2.56 12.69 6.47
C SER A 31 -2.78 11.27 5.92
N LEU A 32 -2.33 10.23 6.64
CA LEU A 32 -2.47 8.86 6.18
C LEU A 32 -3.86 8.29 6.51
N ASP A 33 -4.75 8.28 5.50
CA ASP A 33 -6.08 7.69 5.62
C ASP A 33 -6.16 6.27 5.03
N THR A 34 -6.38 5.28 5.89
CA THR A 34 -6.53 3.87 5.46
C THR A 34 -7.77 3.59 4.62
N ASP A 35 -8.83 4.40 4.74
CA ASP A 35 -9.99 4.31 3.87
C ASP A 35 -9.62 4.69 2.42
N GLU A 36 -8.84 5.76 2.25
CA GLU A 36 -8.30 6.14 0.94
C GLU A 36 -7.37 5.06 0.38
N LEU A 37 -6.48 4.48 1.20
CA LEU A 37 -5.59 3.39 0.77
C LEU A 37 -6.38 2.17 0.28
N ALA A 38 -7.46 1.83 0.99
CA ALA A 38 -8.31 0.69 0.66
C ALA A 38 -9.10 0.89 -0.64
N ALA A 39 -9.50 2.14 -0.91
CA ALA A 39 -10.22 2.52 -2.11
C ALA A 39 -9.30 2.69 -3.33
N ALA A 40 -8.03 3.06 -3.13
CA ALA A 40 -7.13 3.46 -4.21
C ALA A 40 -6.80 2.33 -5.19
N VAL A 41 -6.40 1.17 -4.68
CA VAL A 41 -5.93 0.05 -5.52
C VAL A 41 -6.48 -1.28 -4.99
N ARG A 42 -6.98 -2.13 -5.88
CA ARG A 42 -7.38 -3.51 -5.55
C ARG A 42 -6.15 -4.40 -5.40
N LEU A 43 -5.57 -4.39 -4.21
CA LEU A 43 -4.45 -5.23 -3.83
C LEU A 43 -4.91 -6.54 -3.15
N SER A 44 -4.14 -7.61 -3.34
CA SER A 44 -4.25 -8.82 -2.52
C SER A 44 -3.76 -8.54 -1.09
N GLY A 45 -4.09 -9.40 -0.13
CA GLY A 45 -3.57 -9.26 1.23
C GLY A 45 -2.04 -9.31 1.31
N GLY A 46 -1.41 -10.17 0.50
CA GLY A 46 0.05 -10.23 0.38
C GLY A 46 0.65 -8.94 -0.19
N ALA A 47 0.02 -8.36 -1.21
CA ALA A 47 0.47 -7.10 -1.80
C ALA A 47 0.33 -5.92 -0.81
N ILE A 48 -0.73 -5.89 0.00
CA ILE A 48 -0.88 -4.87 1.07
C ILE A 48 0.23 -5.02 2.12
N HIS A 49 0.51 -6.25 2.58
CA HIS A 49 1.58 -6.49 3.54
C HIS A 49 2.95 -6.03 3.01
N ASN A 50 3.27 -6.40 1.78
CA ASN A 50 4.52 -6.02 1.13
C ASN A 50 4.63 -4.50 0.97
N ALA A 51 3.56 -3.84 0.52
CA ALA A 51 3.53 -2.40 0.35
C ALA A 51 3.65 -1.66 1.70
N ALA A 52 2.94 -2.10 2.75
CA ALA A 52 3.03 -1.53 4.08
C ALA A 52 4.45 -1.66 4.66
N PHE A 53 5.05 -2.84 4.52
CA PHE A 53 6.42 -3.09 4.97
C PHE A 53 7.42 -2.22 4.22
N PHE A 54 7.33 -2.17 2.89
CA PHE A 54 8.26 -1.39 2.08
C PHE A 54 8.10 0.12 2.31
N ALA A 55 6.88 0.62 2.48
CA ALA A 55 6.64 2.02 2.86
C ALA A 55 7.31 2.36 4.20
N ALA A 56 7.25 1.47 5.19
CA ALA A 56 7.95 1.65 6.46
C ALA A 56 9.47 1.69 6.31
N VAL A 57 10.04 0.86 5.43
CA VAL A 57 11.48 0.88 5.12
C VAL A 57 11.88 2.21 4.49
N ILE A 58 11.12 2.71 3.51
CA ILE A 58 11.40 3.99 2.85
C ILE A 58 11.32 5.15 3.85
N ALA A 59 10.25 5.18 4.66
CA ALA A 59 10.04 6.22 5.66
C ALA A 59 11.18 6.26 6.68
N ARG A 60 11.60 5.08 7.19
CA ARG A 60 12.74 4.94 8.10
C ARG A 60 14.05 5.42 7.48
N ASP A 61 14.31 5.09 6.22
CA ASP A 61 15.54 5.50 5.52
C ASP A 61 15.64 7.04 5.39
N ARG A 62 14.49 7.72 5.38
CA ARG A 62 14.38 9.18 5.33
C ARG A 62 14.22 9.85 6.70
N ASP A 63 14.20 9.07 7.79
CA ASP A 63 13.88 9.54 9.14
C ASP A 63 12.53 10.29 9.22
N GLU A 64 11.55 9.83 8.44
CA GLU A 64 10.20 10.41 8.34
C GLU A 64 9.12 9.45 8.87
N PRO A 65 7.96 9.96 9.33
CA PRO A 65 6.77 9.15 9.51
C PRO A 65 6.30 8.46 8.21
N ILE A 66 5.63 7.32 8.33
CA ILE A 66 4.97 6.67 7.20
C ILE A 66 3.84 7.58 6.73
N GLY A 67 3.95 8.10 5.50
CA GLY A 67 2.98 9.00 4.91
C GLY A 67 2.60 8.60 3.49
N PRO A 68 1.67 9.34 2.86
CA PRO A 68 1.11 8.99 1.56
C PRO A 68 2.15 8.78 0.45
N ARG A 69 3.25 9.54 0.43
CA ARG A 69 4.34 9.37 -0.55
C ARG A 69 5.06 8.03 -0.44
N HIS A 70 5.30 7.57 0.80
CA HIS A 70 5.95 6.30 1.08
C HIS A 70 5.07 5.14 0.63
N ILE A 71 3.76 5.25 0.87
CA ILE A 71 2.76 4.27 0.44
C ILE A 71 2.61 4.25 -1.07
N ALA A 72 2.46 5.41 -1.73
CA ALA A 72 2.35 5.48 -3.18
C ALA A 72 3.56 4.85 -3.87
N ARG A 73 4.78 5.14 -3.39
CA ARG A 73 6.01 4.52 -3.90
C ARG A 73 6.03 3.01 -3.67
N ALA A 74 5.60 2.55 -2.51
CA ALA A 74 5.61 1.12 -2.19
C ALA A 74 4.57 0.33 -2.99
N VAL A 75 3.36 0.87 -3.15
CA VAL A 75 2.31 0.30 -4.00
C VAL A 75 2.75 0.28 -5.47
N TRP A 76 3.37 1.36 -5.97
CA TRP A 76 3.95 1.37 -7.31
C TRP A 76 4.96 0.24 -7.51
N ALA A 77 5.90 0.09 -6.57
CA ALA A 77 6.89 -0.97 -6.65
C ALA A 77 6.25 -2.37 -6.61
N GLU A 78 5.23 -2.57 -5.77
CA GLU A 78 4.51 -3.85 -5.68
C GLU A 78 3.82 -4.21 -7.01
N LEU A 79 3.15 -3.25 -7.64
CA LEU A 79 2.47 -3.49 -8.93
C LEU A 79 3.47 -3.81 -10.06
N ASN A 80 4.70 -3.30 -9.98
CA ASN A 80 5.73 -3.48 -11.02
C ASN A 80 6.53 -4.80 -10.88
N LYS A 81 6.27 -5.64 -9.86
CA LYS A 81 7.04 -6.88 -9.64
C LYS A 81 6.86 -7.94 -10.74
N ASP A 82 5.75 -7.91 -11.48
CA ASP A 82 5.38 -8.99 -12.42
C ASP A 82 5.78 -8.72 -13.89
N ASN A 83 6.82 -7.92 -14.15
CA ASN A 83 7.25 -7.54 -15.51
C ASN A 83 6.10 -6.94 -16.37
N ARG A 84 5.09 -6.39 -15.69
CA ARG A 84 3.95 -5.69 -16.27
C ARG A 84 4.27 -4.21 -16.34
N GLN A 85 3.87 -3.58 -17.44
CA GLN A 85 4.02 -2.14 -17.61
C GLN A 85 2.87 -1.41 -16.86
N VAL A 86 3.09 -1.14 -15.57
CA VAL A 86 2.12 -0.45 -14.72
C VAL A 86 2.01 1.01 -15.14
N ARG A 87 0.78 1.53 -15.23
CA ARG A 87 0.54 2.95 -15.50
C ARG A 87 0.28 3.71 -14.20
N ARG A 88 0.69 4.99 -14.12
CA ARG A 88 0.41 5.84 -12.94
C ARG A 88 -1.09 5.90 -12.61
N SER A 89 -1.96 5.80 -13.61
CA SER A 89 -3.41 5.75 -13.42
C SER A 89 -3.90 4.55 -12.61
N GLU A 90 -3.13 3.45 -12.54
CA GLU A 90 -3.49 2.26 -11.73
C GLU A 90 -3.34 2.49 -10.23
N LEU A 91 -2.70 3.58 -9.80
CA LEU A 91 -2.60 3.97 -8.40
C LEU A 91 -3.87 4.68 -7.91
N GLY A 92 -4.74 5.08 -8.83
CA GLY A 92 -5.91 5.89 -8.49
C GLY A 92 -5.51 7.18 -7.75
N PRO A 93 -6.15 7.51 -6.63
CA PRO A 93 -5.84 8.70 -5.82
C PRO A 93 -4.38 8.76 -5.36
N LEU A 94 -3.70 7.63 -5.13
CA LEU A 94 -2.31 7.62 -4.67
C LEU A 94 -1.32 8.16 -5.71
N ALA A 95 -1.74 8.29 -6.98
CA ALA A 95 -0.89 8.79 -8.04
C ALA A 95 -0.35 10.20 -7.76
N VAL A 96 -1.11 11.04 -7.05
CA VAL A 96 -0.71 12.42 -6.71
C VAL A 96 0.47 12.47 -5.73
N HIS A 97 0.67 11.40 -4.96
CA HIS A 97 1.76 11.29 -3.99
C HIS A 97 2.97 10.54 -4.53
N LEU A 98 2.88 9.99 -5.74
CA LEU A 98 4.00 9.30 -6.37
C LEU A 98 5.00 10.35 -6.88
N GLU A 99 6.01 10.61 -6.06
CA GLU A 99 7.19 11.39 -6.46
C GLU A 99 7.74 10.84 -7.78
N ASP A 100 8.14 11.74 -8.69
CA ASP A 100 8.94 11.34 -9.84
C ASP A 100 10.21 10.68 -9.28
N ALA A 101 10.38 9.39 -9.57
CA ALA A 101 11.63 8.72 -9.24
C ALA A 101 12.78 9.53 -9.88
N PRO A 102 13.91 9.72 -9.18
CA PRO A 102 15.11 10.23 -9.85
C PRO A 102 15.50 9.33 -11.04
#